data_AF-A0A0B6ADG6-F1
#
_entry.id   AF-A0A0B6ADG6-F1
#
_cell.length_a   1.000
_cell.length_b   1.000
_cell.length_c   1.000
_cell.angle_alpha   90.00
_cell.angle_beta   90.00
_cell.angle_gamma   90.00
#
_symmetry.space_group_name_H-M   'P 1'
#
loop_
_entity.id
_entity.type
_entity.pdbx_description
1 polymer ?
#
loop_
_entity_poly.entity_id
_entity_poly.type
_entity_poly.pdbx_seq_one_letter_code
_entity_poly.pdbx_strand_id
1 'polypeptide(L)'
;MAKIGSQKKVTVEGVEYTLQFPGHREQVRIQDRCTTDRGTFSSEKMAEELFKHVIVDPKVDWEYFDGNEDKGIEPKDGFNELFTEASTFLRDGK
;
A
#
# COMPACT_ATOMS: atom_id res chain seq x y z
N MET A 1 18.29 -1.40 5.78
CA MET A 1 17.06 -1.17 6.55
C MET A 1 16.62 0.26 6.26
N ALA A 2 15.41 0.45 5.73
CA ALA A 2 14.87 1.80 5.54
C ALA A 2 14.80 2.50 6.91
N LYS A 3 15.13 3.80 6.92
CA LYS A 3 14.89 4.64 8.09
C LYS A 3 13.41 5.04 8.08
N ILE A 4 12.85 5.28 9.25
CA ILE A 4 11.50 5.87 9.34
C ILE A 4 11.45 7.15 8.49
N GLY A 5 10.43 7.28 7.65
CA GLY A 5 10.31 8.41 6.73
C GLY A 5 11.16 8.33 5.46
N SER A 6 11.91 7.24 5.24
CA SER A 6 12.52 6.98 3.92
C SER A 6 11.41 6.85 2.88
N GLN A 7 11.59 7.52 1.75
CA GLN A 7 10.66 7.50 0.63
C GLN A 7 11.25 6.77 -0.57
N LYS A 8 10.40 6.07 -1.32
CA LYS A 8 10.72 5.42 -2.59
C LYS A 8 9.66 5.82 -3.60
N LYS A 9 10.10 6.30 -4.77
CA LYS A 9 9.21 6.54 -5.90
C LYS A 9 9.16 5.29 -6.76
N VAL A 10 7.95 4.87 -7.12
CA VAL A 10 7.70 3.74 -8.03
C VAL A 10 6.74 4.21 -9.11
N THR A 11 7.02 3.86 -10.36
CA THR A 11 6.12 4.16 -11.47
C THR A 11 5.40 2.87 -11.83
N VAL A 12 4.07 2.88 -11.72
CA VAL A 12 3.21 1.74 -12.03
C VAL A 12 2.17 2.21 -13.05
N GLU A 13 2.08 1.51 -14.18
CA GLU A 13 1.16 1.84 -15.29
C GLU A 13 1.21 3.34 -15.69
N GLY A 14 2.41 3.92 -15.67
CA GLY A 14 2.63 5.33 -16.02
C GLY A 14 2.28 6.35 -14.94
N VAL A 15 1.78 5.92 -13.77
CA VAL A 15 1.53 6.78 -12.61
C VAL A 15 2.71 6.68 -11.64
N GLU A 16 3.26 7.83 -11.23
CA GLU A 16 4.29 7.89 -10.18
C GLU A 16 3.63 7.85 -8.80
N TYR A 17 4.00 6.84 -8.00
CA TYR A 17 3.59 6.69 -6.61
C TYR A 17 4.79 6.91 -5.68
N THR A 18 4.56 7.62 -4.60
CA THR A 18 5.50 7.82 -3.50
C THR A 18 5.12 6.90 -2.36
N LEU A 19 6.02 5.97 -2.06
CA LEU A 19 5.96 5.08 -0.90
C LEU A 19 6.79 5.69 0.23
N GLN A 20 6.34 5.56 1.46
CA GLN A 20 7.05 6.01 2.66
C GLN A 20 7.11 4.90 3.70
N PHE A 21 8.29 4.68 4.28
CA PHE A 21 8.45 3.65 5.30
C PHE A 21 7.89 4.18 6.64
N PRO A 22 6.84 3.55 7.19
CA PRO A 22 6.18 4.03 8.40
C PRO A 22 6.98 3.73 9.68
N GLY A 23 8.08 2.98 9.56
CA GLY A 23 8.93 2.56 10.67
C GLY A 23 8.62 1.13 11.14
N HIS A 24 9.60 0.49 11.76
CA HIS A 24 9.50 -0.93 12.17
C HIS A 24 8.35 -1.20 13.15
N ARG A 25 8.04 -0.26 14.05
CA ARG A 25 6.91 -0.41 14.99
C ARG A 25 5.57 -0.47 14.26
N GLU A 26 5.36 0.42 13.29
CA GLU A 26 4.13 0.40 12.49
C GLU A 26 4.10 -0.80 11.54
N GLN A 27 5.24 -1.20 10.96
CA GLN A 27 5.33 -2.43 10.18
C GLN A 27 4.84 -3.66 10.95
N VAL A 28 5.23 -3.81 12.22
CA VAL A 28 4.74 -4.92 13.08
C VAL A 28 3.25 -4.76 13.36
N ARG A 29 2.79 -3.55 13.71
CA ARG A 29 1.37 -3.28 13.96
C ARG A 29 0.48 -3.56 12.75
N ILE A 30 0.95 -3.24 11.54
CA ILE A 30 0.26 -3.55 10.28
C ILE A 30 0.11 -5.07 10.16
N GLN A 31 1.17 -5.85 10.36
CA GLN A 31 1.11 -7.31 10.32
C GLN A 31 0.14 -7.90 11.35
N ASP A 32 0.16 -7.37 12.59
CA ASP A 32 -0.76 -7.78 13.64
C ASP A 32 -2.21 -7.51 13.24
N ARG A 33 -2.51 -6.32 12.68
CA ARG A 33 -3.86 -5.95 12.20
C ARG A 33 -4.34 -6.79 11.01
N CYS A 34 -3.41 -7.23 10.17
CA CYS A 34 -3.71 -8.05 8.99
C CYS A 34 -3.93 -9.53 9.34
N THR A 35 -3.48 -9.97 10.51
CA THR A 35 -3.75 -11.32 11.02
C THR A 35 -5.19 -11.40 11.53
N THR A 36 -5.98 -12.32 10.98
CA THR A 36 -7.35 -12.60 11.45
C THR A 36 -7.34 -13.46 12.71
N ASP A 37 -8.47 -13.52 13.42
CA ASP A 37 -8.63 -14.32 14.65
C ASP A 37 -8.35 -15.83 14.46
N ARG A 38 -8.40 -16.30 13.20
CA ARG A 38 -8.07 -17.68 12.81
C ARG A 38 -6.58 -17.88 12.49
N GLY A 39 -5.74 -16.87 12.72
CA GLY A 39 -4.32 -16.88 12.39
C GLY A 39 -4.03 -16.76 10.89
N THR A 40 -5.03 -16.44 10.08
CA THR A 40 -4.89 -16.31 8.62
C THR A 40 -4.60 -14.86 8.24
N PHE A 41 -3.70 -14.63 7.30
CA PHE A 41 -3.39 -13.30 6.80
C PHE A 41 -4.47 -12.80 5.83
N SER A 42 -4.95 -11.57 6.02
CA SER A 42 -5.90 -10.91 5.13
C SER A 42 -5.19 -9.94 4.19
N SER A 43 -5.16 -10.28 2.90
CA SER A 43 -4.61 -9.42 1.85
C SER A 43 -5.39 -8.11 1.68
N GLU A 44 -6.71 -8.15 1.91
CA GLU A 44 -7.58 -6.97 1.88
C GLU A 44 -7.18 -5.97 2.98
N LYS A 45 -7.04 -6.43 4.23
CA LYS A 45 -6.56 -5.57 5.32
C LYS A 45 -5.15 -5.03 5.05
N MET A 46 -4.28 -5.86 4.48
CA MET A 46 -2.94 -5.44 4.11
C MET A 46 -2.98 -4.31 3.08
N ALA A 47 -3.82 -4.41 2.05
CA ALA A 47 -3.95 -3.37 1.05
C ALA A 47 -4.43 -2.05 1.68
N GLU A 48 -5.45 -2.09 2.55
CA GLU A 48 -5.89 -0.89 3.28
C GLU A 48 -4.78 -0.25 4.11
N GLU A 49 -4.01 -1.06 4.83
CA GLU A 49 -2.90 -0.58 5.66
C GLU A 49 -1.78 0.03 4.80
N LEU A 50 -1.50 -0.56 3.63
CA LEU A 50 -0.55 -0.01 2.66
C LEU A 50 -1.03 1.34 2.11
N PHE A 51 -2.31 1.46 1.75
CA PHE A 51 -2.91 2.72 1.28
C PHE A 51 -2.84 3.83 2.33
N LYS A 52 -3.02 3.48 3.61
CA LYS A 52 -3.03 4.44 4.73
C LYS A 52 -1.62 4.87 5.15
N HIS A 53 -0.70 3.92 5.27
CA HIS A 53 0.58 4.13 5.96
C HIS A 53 1.81 4.10 5.06
N VAL A 54 1.72 3.46 3.89
CA VAL A 54 2.88 3.27 2.99
C VAL A 54 2.75 4.15 1.75
N ILE A 55 1.59 4.17 1.10
CA ILE A 55 1.36 5.00 -0.10
C ILE A 55 0.94 6.40 0.36
N VAL A 56 1.85 7.37 0.18
CA VAL A 56 1.62 8.74 0.64
C VAL A 56 1.11 9.65 -0.47
N ASP A 57 1.47 9.38 -1.72
CA ASP A 57 1.05 10.15 -2.89
C ASP A 57 1.08 9.31 -4.17
N PRO A 58 0.09 9.40 -5.08
CA PRO A 58 -1.25 9.93 -4.82
C PRO A 58 -1.96 9.14 -3.72
N LYS A 59 -2.97 9.75 -3.09
CA LYS A 59 -3.84 9.03 -2.16
C LYS A 59 -4.73 8.08 -2.95
N VAL A 60 -4.59 6.80 -2.64
CA VAL A 60 -5.33 5.70 -3.28
C VAL A 60 -6.16 4.97 -2.25
N ASP A 61 -7.22 4.34 -2.74
CA ASP A 61 -8.11 3.44 -2.03
C ASP A 61 -8.67 2.41 -3.02
N TRP A 62 -9.61 1.58 -2.60
CA TRP A 62 -10.25 0.62 -3.49
C TRP A 62 -11.01 1.30 -4.64
N GLU A 63 -11.65 2.46 -4.39
CA GLU A 63 -12.37 3.19 -5.42
C GLU A 63 -11.44 3.74 -6.52
N TYR A 64 -10.20 4.09 -6.14
CA TYR A 64 -9.16 4.51 -7.09
C TYR A 64 -8.77 3.41 -8.09
N PHE A 65 -8.80 2.14 -7.68
CA PHE A 65 -8.43 1.02 -8.55
C PHE A 65 -9.64 0.40 -9.25
N ASP A 66 -10.72 0.15 -8.53
CA ASP A 66 -11.95 -0.45 -9.06
C ASP A 66 -12.75 0.53 -9.94
N GLY A 67 -12.45 1.83 -9.82
CA GLY A 67 -13.23 2.88 -10.43
C GLY A 67 -14.52 3.16 -9.65
N ASN A 68 -15.05 4.36 -9.84
CA ASN A 68 -16.35 4.73 -9.30
C ASN A 68 -17.05 5.66 -10.31
N GLU A 69 -18.04 5.11 -11.02
CA GLU A 69 -18.81 5.85 -12.03
C GLU A 69 -19.55 7.06 -11.43
N ASP A 70 -20.12 6.92 -10.23
CA ASP A 70 -20.85 8.00 -9.54
C ASP A 70 -19.93 9.18 -9.16
N LYS A 71 -18.63 8.90 -8.96
CA LYS A 71 -17.60 9.91 -8.65
C LYS A 71 -16.74 10.29 -9.85
N GLY A 72 -16.99 9.71 -11.04
CA GLY A 72 -16.20 9.95 -12.25
C GLY A 72 -14.75 9.46 -12.16
N ILE A 73 -14.49 8.42 -11.37
CA ILE A 73 -13.17 7.81 -11.21
C ILE A 73 -13.06 6.64 -12.17
N GLU A 74 -12.14 6.72 -13.14
CA GLU A 74 -11.86 5.61 -14.04
C GLU A 74 -11.07 4.51 -13.30
N PRO A 75 -11.39 3.22 -13.53
CA PRO A 75 -10.63 2.12 -12.96
C PRO A 75 -9.19 2.16 -13.45
N LYS A 76 -8.26 1.81 -12.56
CA LYS A 76 -6.83 1.81 -12.85
C LYS A 76 -6.27 0.42 -12.72
N ASP A 77 -5.77 -0.08 -13.84
CA ASP A 77 -4.87 -1.21 -13.86
C ASP A 77 -3.56 -0.81 -13.15
N GLY A 78 -2.98 -1.72 -12.35
CA GLY A 78 -1.75 -1.47 -11.60
C GLY A 78 -1.83 -1.78 -10.09
N PHE A 79 -3.01 -2.12 -9.56
CA PHE A 79 -3.15 -2.50 -8.14
C PHE A 79 -2.16 -3.61 -7.72
N ASN A 80 -2.09 -4.71 -8.47
CA ASN A 80 -1.25 -5.86 -8.12
C ASN A 80 0.25 -5.51 -8.08
N GLU A 81 0.71 -4.68 -9.02
CA GLU A 81 2.10 -4.23 -9.09
C GLU A 81 2.42 -3.27 -7.93
N LEU A 82 1.56 -2.25 -7.72
CA LEU A 82 1.74 -1.31 -6.61
C LEU A 82 1.70 -2.02 -5.25
N PHE A 83 0.79 -2.97 -5.07
CA PHE A 83 0.69 -3.77 -3.85
C PHE A 83 1.97 -4.58 -3.60
N THR A 84 2.52 -5.19 -4.65
CA THR A 84 3.76 -5.97 -4.57
C THR A 84 4.96 -5.08 -4.22
N GLU A 85 5.08 -3.92 -4.87
CA GLU A 85 6.14 -2.94 -4.57
C GLU A 85 6.01 -2.37 -3.16
N ALA A 86 4.81 -1.96 -2.74
CA ALA A 86 4.55 -1.40 -1.42
C ALA A 86 4.78 -2.41 -0.30
N SER A 87 4.33 -3.66 -0.46
CA SER A 87 4.57 -4.73 0.51
C SER A 87 6.05 -5.11 0.60
N THR A 88 6.76 -5.16 -0.53
CA THR A 88 8.22 -5.39 -0.56
C THR A 88 8.97 -4.26 0.13
N PHE A 89 8.60 -3.00 -0.17
CA PHE A 89 9.20 -1.84 0.45
C PHE A 89 8.95 -1.79 1.96
N LEU A 90 7.74 -2.15 2.41
CA LEU A 90 7.42 -2.25 3.84
C LEU A 90 8.24 -3.35 4.54
N ARG A 91 8.50 -4.48 3.87
CA ARG A 91 9.26 -5.60 4.45
C ARG A 91 10.76 -5.32 4.49
N ASP A 92 11.33 -4.95 3.35
CA ASP A 92 12.77 -4.96 3.11
C ASP A 92 13.38 -3.55 3.24
N GLY A 93 12.55 -2.50 3.16
CA GLY A 93 12.97 -1.11 3.22
C GLY A 93 13.92 -0.72 2.09
N LYS A 94 13.75 -1.33 0.91
CA LYS A 94 14.56 -1.10 -0.31
C LYS A 94 13.67 -0.95 -1.53
#